data_AF-A0A7C5Y2Z5-F1
#
_entry.id   AF-A0A7C5Y2Z5-F1
#
_cell.length_a   1.000
_cell.length_b   1.000
_cell.length_c   1.000
_cell.angle_alpha   90.00
_cell.angle_beta   90.00
_cell.angle_gamma   90.00
#
_symmetry.space_group_name_H-M   'P 1'
#
loop_
_entity.id
_entity.type
_entity.pdbx_description
1 polymer ?
#
loop_
_entity_poly.entity_id
_entity_poly.type
_entity_poly.pdbx_seq_one_letter_code
_entity_poly.pdbx_strand_id
1 'polypeptide(L)'
;MMENENFLNELDKMLEKEREKACPECLKCGWCCKHTVCYYGEWDYERNQCKFLTNENLCGKYDEINKIEEEMNLEIKLFGSGCCLNYSNPDRLKKYSKNG
;
A
#
# COMPACT_ATOMS: atom_id res chain seq x y z
N MET A 1 -17.52 12.41 -34.75
CA MET A 1 -16.18 11.99 -34.27
C MET A 1 -15.75 12.73 -33.00
N MET A 2 -16.13 14.00 -32.79
CA MET A 2 -15.81 14.76 -31.55
C MET A 2 -16.38 14.19 -30.22
N GLU A 3 -17.54 13.52 -30.24
CA GLU A 3 -18.16 13.00 -29.00
C GLU A 3 -17.36 11.86 -28.35
N ASN A 4 -16.66 11.07 -29.16
CA ASN A 4 -15.90 9.92 -28.67
C ASN A 4 -14.57 10.35 -28.04
N GLU A 5 -13.93 11.39 -28.58
CA GLU A 5 -12.68 11.96 -28.04
C GLU A 5 -12.93 12.71 -26.72
N ASN A 6 -14.06 13.40 -26.58
CA ASN A 6 -14.42 14.05 -25.31
C ASN A 6 -14.71 13.04 -24.20
N PHE A 7 -15.39 11.93 -24.54
CA PHE A 7 -15.64 10.85 -23.58
C PHE A 7 -14.35 10.17 -23.11
N LEU A 8 -13.43 9.87 -24.03
CA LEU A 8 -12.13 9.28 -23.68
C LEU A 8 -11.30 10.22 -22.78
N ASN A 9 -11.30 11.53 -23.08
CA ASN A 9 -10.60 12.51 -22.26
C ASN A 9 -11.21 12.69 -20.85
N GLU A 10 -12.54 12.59 -20.71
CA GLU A 10 -13.18 12.58 -19.39
C GLU A 10 -12.86 11.30 -18.62
N LEU A 11 -12.88 10.15 -19.29
CA LEU A 11 -12.54 8.87 -18.69
C LEU A 11 -11.09 8.86 -18.20
N ASP A 12 -10.15 9.37 -18.99
CA ASP A 12 -8.74 9.47 -18.60
C ASP A 12 -8.57 10.37 -17.37
N LYS A 13 -9.24 11.52 -17.31
CA LYS A 13 -9.21 12.39 -16.11
C LYS A 13 -9.79 11.74 -14.86
N MET A 14 -10.83 10.91 -15.02
CA MET A 14 -11.40 10.15 -13.91
C MET A 14 -10.44 9.05 -13.44
N LEU A 15 -9.80 8.36 -14.37
CA LEU A 15 -8.80 7.33 -14.07
C LEU A 15 -7.54 7.92 -13.43
N GLU A 16 -7.07 9.10 -13.87
CA GLU A 16 -5.95 9.82 -13.23
C GLU A 16 -6.27 10.18 -11.77
N LYS A 17 -7.47 10.70 -11.50
CA LYS A 17 -7.92 11.00 -10.13
C LYS A 17 -8.02 9.76 -9.22
N GLU A 18 -8.34 8.60 -9.78
CA GLU A 18 -8.38 7.35 -9.03
C GLU A 18 -6.98 6.71 -8.91
N ARG A 19 -6.07 6.94 -9.86
CA ARG A 19 -4.65 6.55 -9.73
C ARG A 19 -3.96 7.25 -8.56
N GLU A 20 -4.28 8.52 -8.30
CA GLU A 20 -3.78 9.22 -7.11
C GLU A 20 -4.23 8.58 -5.78
N LYS A 21 -5.27 7.73 -5.80
CA LYS A 21 -5.77 6.96 -4.65
C LYS A 21 -5.23 5.52 -4.56
N ALA A 22 -4.25 5.14 -5.38
CA ALA A 22 -3.88 3.74 -5.61
C ALA A 22 -3.63 2.92 -4.32
N CYS A 23 -3.12 3.54 -3.26
CA CYS A 23 -2.94 2.89 -1.97
C CYS A 23 -3.06 3.89 -0.81
N PRO A 24 -3.90 3.62 0.20
CA PRO A 24 -4.04 4.52 1.34
C PRO A 24 -2.83 4.45 2.27
N GLU A 25 -2.56 5.57 2.96
CA GLU A 25 -1.41 5.75 3.85
C GLU A 25 -1.16 4.55 4.78
N CYS A 26 0.10 4.19 4.97
CA CYS A 26 0.50 3.11 5.88
C CYS A 26 0.16 3.48 7.33
N LEU A 27 -0.61 2.62 8.02
CA LEU A 27 -0.98 2.84 9.42
C LEU A 27 0.10 2.45 10.42
N LYS A 28 1.27 1.98 9.95
CA LYS A 28 2.37 1.48 10.79
C LYS A 28 1.89 0.48 11.86
N CYS A 29 0.99 -0.43 11.49
CA CYS A 29 0.40 -1.46 12.37
C CYS A 29 1.01 -2.86 12.21
N GLY A 30 1.98 -3.02 11.31
CA GLY A 30 2.67 -4.30 11.07
C GLY A 30 1.81 -5.36 10.37
N TRP A 31 0.59 -5.02 9.93
CA TRP A 31 -0.34 -5.97 9.35
C TRP A 31 0.23 -6.70 8.12
N CYS A 32 0.80 -5.97 7.16
CA CYS A 32 1.39 -6.58 5.95
C CYS A 32 2.51 -7.56 6.30
N CYS A 33 3.36 -7.23 7.27
CA CYS A 33 4.44 -8.08 7.74
C CYS A 33 3.96 -9.40 8.37
N LYS A 34 2.68 -9.53 8.73
CA LYS A 34 2.10 -10.76 9.30
C LYS A 34 1.27 -11.58 8.31
N HIS A 35 0.99 -11.05 7.12
CA HIS A 35 0.01 -11.64 6.21
C HIS A 35 0.50 -11.84 4.78
N THR A 36 1.57 -11.17 4.36
CA THR A 36 2.04 -11.28 2.98
C THR A 36 3.55 -11.11 2.86
N VAL A 37 4.12 -11.78 1.86
CA VAL A 37 5.53 -11.64 1.50
C VAL A 37 5.76 -10.24 0.91
N CYS A 38 6.80 -9.57 1.40
CA CYS A 38 7.20 -8.25 0.93
C CYS A 38 8.41 -8.38 -0.01
N TYR A 39 8.39 -7.67 -1.14
CA TYR A 39 9.51 -7.64 -2.09
C TYR A 39 10.84 -7.22 -1.45
N TYR A 40 10.77 -6.36 -0.43
CA TYR A 40 11.94 -5.81 0.27
C TYR A 40 12.29 -6.52 1.58
N GLY A 41 11.48 -7.52 1.95
CA GLY A 41 11.61 -8.25 3.21
C GLY A 41 12.00 -9.70 2.99
N GLU A 42 12.10 -10.42 4.10
CA GLU A 42 12.31 -11.86 4.09
C GLU A 42 11.23 -12.50 4.97
N TRP A 43 10.59 -13.54 4.46
CA TRP A 43 9.54 -14.25 5.20
C TRP A 43 10.16 -15.33 6.11
N ASP A 44 9.81 -15.28 7.39
CA ASP A 44 10.09 -16.33 8.36
C ASP A 44 8.94 -17.34 8.34
N TYR A 45 9.18 -18.52 7.78
CA TYR A 45 8.19 -19.59 7.69
C TYR A 45 7.94 -20.28 9.04
N GLU A 46 8.88 -20.24 9.98
CA GLU A 46 8.69 -20.82 11.32
C GLU A 46 7.76 -19.93 12.15
N ARG A 47 7.96 -18.61 12.05
CA ARG A 47 7.17 -17.61 12.78
C ARG A 47 5.94 -17.11 12.01
N ASN A 48 5.79 -17.49 10.75
CA ASN A 48 4.74 -17.04 9.82
C ASN A 48 4.61 -15.50 9.75
N GLN A 49 5.75 -14.81 9.66
CA GLN A 49 5.80 -13.35 9.55
C GLN A 49 7.10 -12.87 8.91
N CYS A 50 7.19 -11.59 8.55
CA CYS A 50 8.40 -10.96 8.06
C CYS A 50 9.48 -10.96 9.16
N LYS A 51 10.72 -11.33 8.82
CA LYS A 51 11.89 -11.30 9.72
C LYS A 51 12.20 -9.91 10.28
N PHE A 52 11.80 -8.86 9.57
CA PHE A 52 12.03 -7.47 9.96
C PHE A 52 10.86 -6.84 10.74
N LEU A 53 9.86 -7.63 11.15
CA LEU A 53 8.80 -7.14 12.04
C LEU A 53 9.39 -6.91 13.44
N THR A 54 9.28 -5.67 13.94
CA THR A 54 9.78 -5.32 15.29
C THR A 54 8.81 -5.77 16.38
N ASN A 55 9.28 -5.76 17.64
CA ASN A 55 8.46 -6.11 18.80
C ASN A 55 7.27 -5.15 19.00
N GLU A 56 7.39 -3.92 18.51
CA GLU A 56 6.35 -2.89 18.54
C GLU A 56 5.33 -3.04 17.39
N ASN A 57 5.39 -4.13 16.63
CA ASN A 57 4.60 -4.37 15.42
C ASN A 57 4.85 -3.34 14.31
N LEU A 58 6.10 -2.88 14.17
CA LEU A 58 6.50 -1.96 13.10
C LEU A 58 7.31 -2.69 12.02
N CYS A 59 7.28 -2.16 10.79
CA CYS A 59 8.19 -2.61 9.75
C CYS A 59 9.58 -2.02 10.04
N GLY A 60 10.56 -2.85 10.41
CA GLY A 60 11.92 -2.42 10.73
C GLY A 60 12.70 -1.85 9.54
N LYS A 61 12.21 -2.01 8.31
CA LYS A 61 12.80 -1.47 7.08
C LYS A 61 12.01 -0.31 6.48
N TYR A 62 11.04 0.26 7.20
CA TYR A 62 10.09 1.22 6.65
C TYR A 62 10.78 2.42 5.98
N ASP A 63 11.73 3.06 6.65
CA ASP A 63 12.39 4.26 6.12
C ASP A 63 13.34 3.94 4.96
N GLU A 64 14.06 2.82 5.04
CA GLU A 64 14.93 2.31 3.96
C GLU A 64 14.12 2.07 2.68
N ILE A 65 12.98 1.38 2.79
CA ILE A 65 12.15 1.03 1.63
C ILE A 65 11.54 2.29 1.00
N ASN A 66 11.02 3.22 1.79
CA ASN A 66 10.48 4.47 1.25
C ASN A 66 11.56 5.26 0.50
N LYS A 67 12.77 5.34 1.04
CA LYS A 67 13.90 5.99 0.37
C LYS A 67 14.24 5.30 -0.96
N ILE A 68 14.31 3.96 -0.99
CA ILE A 68 14.57 3.20 -2.22
C ILE A 68 13.50 3.50 -3.27
N GLU A 69 12.21 3.45 -2.90
CA GLU A 69 11.13 3.68 -3.85
C GLU A 69 11.05 5.13 -4.34
N GLU A 70 11.39 6.10 -3.48
CA GLU A 70 11.55 7.51 -3.86
C GLU A 70 12.69 7.70 -4.87
N GLU A 71 13.85 7.07 -4.64
CA GLU A 71 14.98 7.11 -5.57
C GLU A 71 14.67 6.42 -6.91
N MET A 72 13.87 5.35 -6.89
CA MET A 72 13.41 4.65 -8.09
C MET A 72 12.32 5.41 -8.86
N ASN A 73 11.70 6.42 -8.25
CA ASN A 73 10.63 7.24 -8.82
C ASN A 73 9.51 6.39 -9.44
N LEU A 74 9.07 5.35 -8.72
CA LEU A 74 8.05 4.42 -9.20
C LEU A 74 6.66 5.08 -9.21
N GLU A 75 5.96 5.02 -10.34
CA GLU A 75 4.56 5.45 -10.45
C GLU A 75 3.65 4.63 -9.51
N ILE A 76 3.97 3.34 -9.34
CA ILE A 76 3.26 2.42 -8.46
C ILE A 76 4.26 1.86 -7.44
N LYS A 77 4.03 2.16 -6.16
CA LYS A 77 4.82 1.62 -5.05
C LYS A 77 4.58 0.12 -4.88
N LEU A 78 5.65 -0.64 -4.71
CA LEU A 78 5.60 -2.08 -4.40
C LEU A 78 5.39 -2.29 -2.89
N PHE A 79 5.99 -1.41 -2.09
CA PHE A 79 5.87 -1.37 -0.66
C PHE A 79 4.47 -0.94 -0.24
N GLY A 80 3.94 -1.64 0.75
CA GLY A 80 2.60 -1.35 1.24
C GLY A 80 1.47 -1.87 0.33
N SER A 81 1.76 -2.55 -0.79
CA SER A 81 0.76 -3.26 -1.61
C SER A 81 -0.18 -4.15 -0.78
N GLY A 82 0.37 -4.90 0.19
CA GLY A 82 -0.43 -5.63 1.17
C GLY A 82 -1.34 -4.73 2.03
N CYS A 83 -0.86 -3.54 2.42
CA CYS A 83 -1.66 -2.54 3.14
C CYS A 83 -2.77 -1.90 2.31
N CYS A 84 -2.77 -2.08 0.98
CA CYS A 84 -3.82 -1.61 0.07
C CYS A 84 -5.01 -2.57 0.01
N LEU A 85 -4.87 -3.78 0.60
CA LEU A 85 -5.98 -4.70 0.82
C LEU A 85 -6.83 -4.22 2.01
N ASN A 86 -7.52 -3.09 1.82
CA ASN A 86 -8.24 -2.38 2.89
C ASN A 86 -9.27 -3.24 3.63
N TYR A 87 -9.94 -4.15 2.91
CA TYR A 87 -10.94 -5.07 3.47
C TYR A 87 -10.31 -6.13 4.39
N SER A 88 -9.02 -6.41 4.23
CA SER A 88 -8.31 -7.42 5.01
C SER A 88 -7.60 -6.84 6.23
N ASN A 89 -7.35 -5.53 6.28
CA ASN A 89 -6.67 -4.87 7.40
C ASN A 89 -7.69 -4.34 8.44
N PRO A 90 -7.91 -5.03 9.58
CA PRO A 90 -8.90 -4.63 10.57
C PRO A 90 -8.57 -3.31 11.27
N ASP A 91 -7.29 -2.96 11.42
CA ASP A 91 -6.89 -1.67 12.01
C ASP A 91 -7.27 -0.50 11.10
N ARG A 92 -7.23 -0.73 9.78
CA ARG A 92 -7.72 0.23 8.81
C ARG A 92 -9.24 0.36 8.82
N LEU A 93 -9.98 -0.75 8.87
CA LEU A 93 -11.43 -0.73 9.01
C LEU A 93 -11.88 0.03 10.27
N LYS A 94 -11.19 -0.16 11.41
CA LYS A 94 -11.43 0.61 12.65
C LYS A 94 -11.24 2.10 12.44
N LYS A 95 -10.16 2.53 11.76
CA LYS A 95 -9.91 3.95 11.46
C LYS A 95 -11.04 4.56 10.63
N TYR A 96 -11.56 3.83 9.64
CA TYR A 96 -12.68 4.32 8.82
C TYR A 96 -14.02 4.32 9.55
N SER A 97 -14.28 3.32 10.40
CA SER A 97 -15.52 3.25 11.21
C SER A 97 -15.66 4.38 12.24
N LYS A 98 -14.55 5.02 12.62
CA LYS A 98 -14.55 6.16 13.56
C LYS A 98 -14.77 7.51 12.89
N ASN A 99 -14.71 7.56 11.55
CA ASN A 99 -14.87 8.78 10.74
C ASN A 99 -16.15 8.76 9.89
N GLY A 100 -17.03 7.77 10.09
CA GLY A 100 -18.32 7.63 9.43
C GLY A 100 -19.48 7.80 10.40
#